data_AF-A0A395CTS5-F1
#
_entry.id   AF-A0A395CTS5-F1
#
_cell.length_a   1.000
_cell.length_b   1.000
_cell.length_c   1.000
_cell.angle_alpha   90.00
_cell.angle_beta   90.00
_cell.angle_gamma   90.00
#
_symmetry.space_group_name_H-M   'P 1'
#
loop_
_entity.id
_entity.type
_entity.pdbx_description
1 polymer ?
#
loop_
_entity_poly.entity_id
_entity_poly.type
_entity_poly.pdbx_seq_one_letter_code
_entity_poly.pdbx_strand_id
1 'polypeptide(L)' 'MNKVVREHYPAAKLPPELREGLDPRASVTITIEQESAATCVMTLEELFALRRDVFASQSEVDQYVRDARNDWGD' A
#
# COMPACT_ATOMS: atom_id res chain seq x y z
N MET A 1 -1.20 -6.55 12.83
CA MET A 1 -0.54 -6.54 14.16
C MET A 1 0.85 -7.13 14.06
N ASN A 2 1.83 -6.34 13.65
CA ASN A 2 3.24 -6.73 13.68
C ASN A 2 3.93 -5.86 14.73
N LYS A 3 4.52 -6.49 15.75
CA LYS A 3 5.26 -5.80 16.82
C LYS A 3 6.73 -6.14 16.69
N VAL A 4 7.58 -5.13 16.52
CA VAL A 4 9.03 -5.29 16.52
C VAL A 4 9.60 -4.60 17.74
N VAL A 5 10.21 -5.39 18.63
CA VAL A 5 10.93 -4.90 19.80
C VAL A 5 12.41 -5.00 19.50
N ARG A 6 13.13 -3.87 19.55
CA ARG A 6 14.58 -3.85 19.39
C ARG A 6 15.22 -3.35 20.69
N GLU A 7 15.88 -4.27 21.38
CA GLU A 7 16.67 -3.99 22.57
C GLU A 7 18.06 -3.50 22.18
N HIS A 8 18.65 -2.63 23.03
CA HIS A 8 20.00 -2.08 22.85
C HIS A 8 20.22 -1.33 21.53
N TYR A 9 19.23 -0.57 21.07
CA TYR A 9 19.42 0.28 19.91
C TYR A 9 20.30 1.50 20.29
N PRO A 10 21.33 1.85 19.51
CA PRO A 10 22.19 2.97 19.83
C PRO A 10 21.42 4.29 19.72
N ALA A 11 21.45 5.11 20.78
CA ALA A 11 20.79 6.41 20.82
C ALA A 11 21.24 7.36 19.70
N ALA A 12 22.46 7.18 19.18
CA ALA A 12 22.99 7.93 18.04
C ALA A 12 22.19 7.75 16.73
N LYS A 13 21.46 6.64 16.57
CA LYS A 13 20.63 6.35 15.39
C LYS A 13 19.15 6.70 15.57
N LEU A 14 18.79 7.35 16.69
CA LEU A 14 17.45 7.89 16.89
C LEU A 14 17.25 9.18 16.09
N PRO A 15 16.02 9.47 15.64
CA PRO A 15 15.65 10.79 15.14
C PRO A 15 15.96 11.89 16.17
N PRO A 16 16.34 13.10 15.74
CA PRO A 16 16.75 14.18 16.63
C PRO A 16 15.67 14.58 17.64
N GLU A 17 14.39 14.47 17.27
CA GLU A 17 13.23 14.76 18.11
C GLU A 17 13.08 13.81 19.31
N LEU A 18 13.56 12.57 19.20
CA LEU A 18 13.54 11.58 20.28
C LEU A 18 14.90 11.48 20.99
N ARG A 19 15.90 12.23 20.52
CA ARG A 19 17.26 12.25 21.06
C ARG A 19 17.45 13.34 22.13
N GLU A 20 16.54 14.31 22.23
CA GLU A 20 16.61 15.36 23.24
C GLU A 20 16.59 14.74 24.65
N GLY A 21 17.65 14.99 25.42
CA GLY A 21 17.80 14.51 26.81
C GLY A 21 18.43 13.13 26.97
N LEU A 22 18.84 12.45 25.89
CA LEU A 22 19.49 11.14 25.95
C LEU A 22 20.99 11.22 25.61
N ASP A 23 21.81 10.52 26.40
CA ASP A 23 23.24 10.39 26.11
C ASP A 23 23.46 9.62 24.79
N PRO A 24 24.26 10.13 23.85
CA PRO A 24 24.51 9.46 22.57
C PRO A 24 25.16 8.08 22.69
N ARG A 25 25.73 7.72 23.85
CA ARG A 25 26.29 6.39 24.16
C ARG A 25 25.32 5.47 24.92
N ALA A 26 24.14 5.97 25.32
CA ALA A 26 23.15 5.14 25.99
C ALA A 26 22.53 4.11 25.03
N SER A 27 22.18 2.96 25.59
CA SER A 27 21.35 1.95 24.92
C SER A 27 19.88 2.26 25.20
N VAL A 28 19.05 2.33 24.16
CA VAL A 28 17.61 2.55 24.30
C VAL A 28 16.83 1.33 23.82
N THR A 29 15.63 1.15 24.37
CA THR A 29 14.66 0.16 23.89
C THR A 29 13.64 0.86 23.01
N ILE A 30 13.57 0.48 21.72
CA ILE A 30 12.61 1.03 20.77
C ILE A 30 11.50 0.01 20.54
N THR A 31 10.27 0.43 20.80
CA THR A 31 9.06 -0.32 20.44
C THR A 31 8.45 0.35 19.21
N ILE A 32 8.45 -0.34 18.07
CA ILE A 32 7.79 0.15 16.85
C ILE A 32 6.45 -0.57 16.74
N GLU A 33 5.37 0.21 16.81
CA GLU A 33 4.01 -0.25 16.57
C GLU A 33 3.56 0.30 15.22
N GLN A 34 3.39 -0.59 14.25
CA GLN A 34 2.79 -0.23 12.97
C GLN A 34 1.29 -0.47 13.08
N GLU A 35 0.52 0.62 13.07
CA GLU A 35 -0.90 0.52 12.74
C GLU A 35 -0.97 -0.01 11.32
N SER A 36 -1.49 -1.23 11.16
CA SER A 36 -1.81 -1.75 9.85
C SER A 36 -2.88 -0.83 9.29
N ALA A 37 -2.46 0.14 8.47
CA ALA A 37 -3.36 0.83 7.56
C ALA A 37 -4.21 -0.26 6.95
N ALA A 38 -5.53 -0.17 7.15
CA ALA A 38 -6.45 -1.15 6.62
C ALA A 38 -6.29 -1.11 5.11
N THR A 39 -5.40 -1.94 4.58
CA THR A 39 -5.35 -2.22 3.15
C THR A 39 -6.73 -2.79 2.91
N CYS A 40 -7.59 -2.02 2.26
CA CYS A 40 -8.87 -2.54 1.82
C CYS A 40 -8.52 -3.57 0.75
N VAL A 41 -8.27 -4.80 1.18
CA VAL A 41 -8.03 -5.93 0.29
C VAL A 41 -9.41 -6.28 -0.25
N MET A 42 -9.86 -5.49 -1.21
CA MET A 42 -11.08 -5.77 -1.95
C MET A 42 -10.78 -7.02 -2.77
N THR A 43 -11.68 -7.98 -2.72
CA THR A 43 -11.62 -9.13 -3.63
C THR A 43 -11.76 -8.64 -5.07
N LEU A 44 -11.25 -9.42 -6.03
CA LEU A 44 -11.43 -9.12 -7.47
C LEU A 44 -12.92 -8.93 -7.79
N GLU A 45 -13.79 -9.74 -7.21
CA GLU A 45 -15.24 -9.66 -7.38
C GLU A 45 -15.82 -8.33 -6.86
N GLU A 46 -15.41 -7.86 -5.68
CA GLU A 46 -15.82 -6.56 -5.14
C GLU A 46 -15.32 -5.41 -6.01
N LEU A 47 -14.11 -5.51 -6.55
CA LEU A 47 -13.55 -4.51 -7.46
C LEU A 47 -14.30 -4.47 -8.80
N PHE A 48 -14.70 -5.62 -9.33
CA PHE A 48 -15.53 -5.70 -10.52
C PHE A 48 -16.97 -5.23 -10.27
N ALA A 49 -17.55 -5.48 -9.09
CA ALA A 49 -18.88 -5.01 -8.73
C ALA A 49 -18.95 -3.48 -8.52
N LEU A 50 -17.86 -2.87 -8.06
CA LEU A 50 -17.72 -1.41 -7.96
C LEU A 50 -17.61 -0.75 -9.34
N ARG A 51 -17.09 -1.49 -10.33
CA ARG A 51 -17.00 -1.03 -11.71
C ARG A 51 -18.35 -1.24 -12.38
N ARG A 52 -19.25 -0.25 -12.25
CA ARG A 52 -20.43 -0.14 -13.12
C ARG A 52 -20.00 -0.35 -14.57
N ASP A 53 -20.55 -1.41 -15.10
CA ASP A 53 -20.42 -1.98 -16.43
C ASP A 53 -20.23 -0.86 -17.47
N VAL A 54 -18.98 -0.69 -17.91
CA VAL A 54 -18.62 0.33 -18.92
C VAL A 54 -19.30 0.05 -20.26
N PHE A 55 -19.76 -1.19 -20.44
CA PHE A 55 -20.44 -1.67 -21.63
C PHE A 55 -21.80 -2.26 -21.24
N ALA A 56 -22.85 -1.82 -21.91
CA ALA A 56 -24.22 -2.25 -21.68
C ALA A 56 -24.49 -3.67 -22.23
N SER A 57 -23.60 -4.22 -23.07
CA SER A 57 -23.78 -5.55 -23.67
C SER A 57 -22.47 -6.20 -24.15
N GLN A 58 -22.48 -7.52 -24.31
CA GLN A 58 -21.35 -8.27 -24.87
C GLN A 58 -21.01 -7.83 -26.31
N SER A 59 -22.03 -7.49 -27.12
CA SER A 59 -21.83 -6.95 -28.47
C SER A 59 -21.06 -5.63 -28.49
N GLU A 60 -21.21 -4.81 -27.46
CA GLU A 60 -20.51 -3.53 -27.34
C GLU A 60 -19.04 -3.74 -26.98
N VAL A 61 -18.75 -4.73 -26.12
CA VAL A 61 -17.38 -5.18 -25.85
C VAL A 61 -16.71 -5.67 -27.12
N ASP A 62 -17.40 -6.52 -27.89
CA ASP A 62 -16.87 -7.06 -29.14
C ASP A 62 -16.58 -5.94 -30.15
N GLN A 63 -17.46 -4.93 -30.24
CA GLN A 63 -17.26 -3.80 -31.13
C GLN A 63 -16.06 -2.93 -30.68
N TYR A 64 -15.97 -2.60 -29.40
CA TYR A 64 -14.84 -1.85 -28.84
C TYR A 64 -13.49 -2.54 -29.11
N VAL A 65 -13.44 -3.87 -28.93
CA VAL A 65 -12.22 -4.66 -29.21
C VAL A 65 -11.88 -4.68 -30.70
N ARG A 66 -12.88 -4.73 -31.59
CA ARG A 66 -12.64 -4.65 -33.04
C ARG A 66 -12.13 -3.27 -33.45
N ASP A 67 -12.73 -2.20 -32.94
CA ASP A 67 -12.32 -0.83 -33.24
C ASP A 67 -10.88 -0.58 -32.74
N ALA A 68 -10.59 -0.96 -31.49
CA ALA A 68 -9.24 -0.90 -30.95
C ALA A 68 -8.23 -1.76 -31.74
N ARG A 69 -8.64 -2.88 -32.34
CA ARG A 69 -7.75 -3.66 -33.20
C ARG A 69 -7.47 -2.95 -34.52
N ASN A 70 -8.49 -2.34 -35.11
CA ASN A 70 -8.37 -1.64 -36.37
C ASN A 70 -7.51 -0.39 -36.24
N ASP A 71 -7.64 0.34 -35.13
CA ASP A 71 -6.83 1.53 -34.81
C ASP A 71 -5.33 1.23 -34.65
N TRP A 72 -4.95 -0.02 -34.36
CA TRP A 72 -3.56 -0.45 -34.25
C TRP A 72 -3.02 -1.08 -35.54
N GLY A 73 -3.88 -1.27 -36.55
CA GLY A 73 -3.55 -1.89 -37.82
C GLY A 73 -3.20 -0.90 -38.94
N ASP A 74 -3.28 0.41 -38.66
CA ASP A 74 -2.91 1.53 -39.54
C ASP A 74 -1.62 2.22 -39.05
#